data_AF-A0A1Z8V4X7-F1
#
_entry.id   AF-A0A1Z8V4X7-F1
#
_cell.length_a   1.000
_cell.length_b   1.000
_cell.length_c   1.000
_cell.angle_alpha   90.00
_cell.angle_beta   90.00
_cell.angle_gamma   90.00
#
_symmetry.space_group_name_H-M   'P 1'
#
loop_
_entity.id
_entity.type
_entity.pdbx_description
1 polymer ?
#
loop_
_entity_poly.entity_id
_entity_poly.type
_entity_poly.pdbx_seq_one_letter_code
_entity_poly.pdbx_strand_id
1 'polypeptide(L)'
;MVGISLAERVWMAAVLYTRYEGYMPKRKDFLALIPKADRKHAKSIGVLLRLFMTFSGGIPKVLEHVEIEETKKGFTLHIDDDLIGSGDLVKRRVANANRSLPYKLTLS
;
A
#
# COMPACT_ATOMS: atom_id res chain seq x y z
N MET A 1 19.73 20.04 -11.88
CA MET A 1 19.38 19.30 -10.65
C MET A 1 17.92 18.89 -10.79
N VAL A 2 17.62 17.60 -10.99
CA VAL A 2 16.26 17.15 -11.34
C VAL A 2 15.52 16.74 -10.06
N GLY A 3 14.73 17.67 -9.51
CA GLY A 3 13.52 17.54 -8.67
C GLY A 3 13.48 16.64 -7.42
N ILE A 4 14.31 15.60 -7.31
CA ILE A 4 14.30 14.60 -6.23
C ILE A 4 15.72 14.13 -5.90
N SER A 5 16.01 14.04 -4.61
CA SER A 5 17.22 13.51 -4.01
C SER A 5 17.41 12.01 -4.25
N LEU A 6 18.62 11.50 -3.99
CA LEU A 6 18.89 10.07 -4.05
C LEU A 6 18.05 9.27 -3.03
N ALA A 7 17.87 9.81 -1.83
CA ALA A 7 17.07 9.18 -0.78
C ALA A 7 15.60 9.02 -1.22
N GLU A 8 15.02 10.06 -1.85
CA GLU A 8 13.65 10.01 -2.37
C GLU A 8 13.51 8.99 -3.51
N ARG A 9 14.49 8.91 -4.42
CA ARG A 9 14.52 7.89 -5.48
C ARG A 9 14.53 6.47 -4.91
N VAL A 10 15.36 6.24 -3.89
CA VAL A 10 15.45 4.95 -3.19
C VAL A 10 14.14 4.62 -2.48
N TRP A 11 13.54 5.59 -1.81
CA TRP A 11 12.26 5.44 -1.14
C TRP A 11 11.14 5.07 -2.13
N MET A 12 11.04 5.78 -3.25
CA MET A 12 10.08 5.47 -4.33
C MET A 12 10.30 4.06 -4.89
N ALA A 13 11.56 3.68 -5.13
CA ALA A 13 11.89 2.33 -5.60
C ALA A 13 11.44 1.26 -4.59
N ALA A 14 11.63 1.50 -3.29
CA ALA A 14 11.19 0.58 -2.25
C ALA A 14 9.66 0.48 -2.15
N VAL A 15 8.93 1.59 -2.31
CA VAL A 15 7.46 1.64 -2.39
C VAL A 15 6.98 0.78 -3.57
N LEU A 16 7.51 1.02 -4.77
CA LEU A 16 7.09 0.32 -5.98
C LEU A 16 7.45 -1.16 -5.93
N TYR A 17 8.66 -1.52 -5.47
CA TYR A 17 9.02 -2.91 -5.26
C TYR A 17 8.02 -3.60 -4.33
N THR A 18 7.71 -2.97 -3.19
CA THR A 18 6.75 -3.52 -2.23
C THR A 18 5.34 -3.63 -2.82
N ARG A 19 4.93 -2.69 -3.69
CA ARG A 19 3.65 -2.77 -4.41
C ARG A 19 3.55 -4.04 -5.26
N TYR A 20 4.60 -4.37 -6.02
CA TYR A 20 4.59 -5.54 -6.89
C TYR A 20 4.81 -6.86 -6.11
N GLU A 21 5.78 -6.88 -5.21
CA GLU A 21 6.24 -8.08 -4.51
C GLU A 21 5.45 -8.37 -3.22
N GLY A 22 5.05 -7.33 -2.49
CA GLY A 22 4.36 -7.39 -1.18
C GLY A 22 5.26 -7.46 0.03
N TYR A 23 6.56 -7.35 -0.17
CA TYR A 23 7.55 -7.31 0.90
C TYR A 23 8.61 -6.28 0.54
N MET A 24 9.30 -5.77 1.56
CA MET A 24 10.39 -4.83 1.36
C MET A 24 11.57 -5.52 0.67
N PRO A 25 12.26 -4.85 -0.26
CA PRO A 25 13.39 -5.45 -0.93
C PRO A 25 14.52 -5.80 0.06
N LYS A 26 15.19 -6.94 -0.17
CA LYS A 26 16.06 -7.58 0.84
C LYS A 26 17.47 -6.98 0.93
N ARG A 27 18.01 -6.37 -0.13
CA ARG A 27 19.38 -5.84 -0.06
C ARG A 27 19.39 -4.63 0.88
N LYS A 28 20.27 -4.67 1.88
CA LYS A 28 20.29 -3.67 2.94
C LYS A 28 21.00 -2.38 2.51
N ASP A 29 21.89 -2.47 1.52
CA ASP A 29 22.77 -1.38 1.12
C ASP A 29 22.00 -0.18 0.56
N PHE A 30 21.02 -0.41 -0.31
CA PHE A 30 20.20 0.69 -0.82
C PHE A 30 19.22 1.19 0.26
N LEU A 31 18.65 0.31 1.10
CA LEU A 31 17.79 0.75 2.20
C LEU A 31 18.53 1.57 3.25
N ALA A 32 19.85 1.41 3.39
CA ALA A 32 20.68 2.19 4.29
C ALA A 32 20.65 3.70 3.97
N LEU A 33 20.35 4.06 2.71
CA LEU A 33 20.24 5.44 2.23
C LEU A 33 18.97 6.15 2.72
N ILE A 34 18.04 5.45 3.35
CA ILE A 34 16.81 6.04 3.91
C ILE A 34 16.65 5.71 5.41
N PRO A 35 16.13 6.65 6.22
CA PRO A 35 15.80 6.44 7.63
C PRO A 35 14.89 5.23 7.87
N LYS A 36 15.00 4.61 9.05
CA LYS A 36 14.16 3.45 9.41
C LYS A 36 12.66 3.77 9.39
N ALA A 37 12.27 4.97 9.81
CA ALA A 37 10.88 5.43 9.76
C ALA A 37 10.36 5.44 8.31
N ASP A 38 11.15 5.96 7.39
CA ASP A 38 10.80 6.03 5.97
C ASP A 38 10.71 4.65 5.31
N ARG A 39 11.48 3.67 5.79
CA ARG A 39 11.33 2.26 5.37
C ARG A 39 9.97 1.70 5.78
N LYS A 40 9.49 2.02 6.98
CA LYS A 40 8.16 1.61 7.46
C LYS A 40 7.08 2.28 6.62
N HIS A 41 7.21 3.58 6.36
CA HIS A 41 6.30 4.30 5.48
C HIS A 41 6.30 3.74 4.04
N ALA A 42 7.48 3.46 3.48
CA ALA A 42 7.59 2.87 2.15
C ALA A 42 6.86 1.53 2.05
N LYS A 43 7.01 0.68 3.08
CA LYS A 43 6.29 -0.60 3.18
C LYS A 43 4.79 -0.37 3.22
N SER A 44 4.32 0.48 4.13
CA SER A 44 2.89 0.78 4.31
C SER A 44 2.24 1.29 3.02
N ILE A 45 2.88 2.25 2.36
CA ILE A 45 2.38 2.80 1.09
C ILE A 45 2.41 1.74 -0.01
N GLY A 46 3.49 0.97 -0.13
CA GLY A 46 3.58 -0.10 -1.12
C GLY A 46 2.46 -1.14 -0.97
N VAL A 47 2.15 -1.58 0.25
CA VAL A 47 1.06 -2.56 0.47
C VAL A 47 -0.33 -1.95 0.27
N LEU A 48 -0.53 -0.67 0.58
CA LEU A 48 -1.77 0.05 0.28
C LEU A 48 -1.99 0.20 -1.23
N LEU A 49 -0.97 0.61 -1.98
CA LEU A 49 -1.03 0.67 -3.44
C LEU A 49 -1.30 -0.71 -4.06
N ARG A 50 -0.78 -1.78 -3.45
CA ARG A 50 -1.07 -3.15 -3.88
C ARG A 50 -2.52 -3.55 -3.62
N LEU A 51 -3.08 -3.13 -2.48
CA LEU A 51 -4.48 -3.33 -2.14
C LEU A 51 -5.39 -2.57 -3.12
N PHE A 52 -5.15 -1.27 -3.34
CA PHE A 52 -5.92 -0.46 -4.28
C PHE A 52 -5.83 -0.95 -5.74
N MET A 53 -4.68 -1.50 -6.14
CA MET A 53 -4.55 -2.16 -7.46
C MET A 53 -5.47 -3.39 -7.58
N THR A 54 -5.76 -4.07 -6.46
CA THR A 54 -6.63 -5.26 -6.45
C THR A 54 -8.08 -4.88 -6.77
N PHE A 55 -8.52 -3.70 -6.33
CA PHE A 55 -9.87 -3.19 -6.62
C PHE A 55 -9.93 -2.51 -7.99
N SER A 56 -8.99 -1.59 -8.24
CA SER A 56 -9.03 -0.79 -9.47
C SER A 56 -8.67 -1.55 -10.74
N GLY A 57 -7.92 -2.66 -10.65
CA GLY A 57 -7.32 -3.29 -11.82
C GLY A 57 -6.38 -2.37 -12.62
N GLY A 58 -5.99 -1.22 -12.04
CA GLY A 58 -5.23 -0.18 -12.73
C GLY A 58 -6.10 0.88 -13.43
N ILE A 59 -7.42 0.83 -13.29
CA ILE A 59 -8.36 1.81 -13.85
C ILE A 59 -8.57 2.93 -12.81
N PRO A 60 -8.11 4.18 -13.06
CA PRO A 60 -8.17 5.24 -12.07
C PRO A 60 -9.59 5.56 -11.58
N LYS A 61 -10.57 5.56 -12.48
CA LYS A 61 -11.98 5.88 -12.16
C LYS A 61 -12.57 4.97 -11.09
N VAL A 62 -12.14 3.72 -11.00
CA VAL A 62 -12.63 2.78 -9.98
C VAL A 62 -12.23 3.23 -8.57
N LEU A 63 -11.10 3.94 -8.42
CA LEU A 63 -10.68 4.47 -7.12
C LEU A 63 -11.56 5.61 -6.62
N GLU A 64 -12.32 6.27 -7.51
CA GLU A 64 -13.28 7.32 -7.12
C GLU A 64 -14.48 6.74 -6.36
N HIS A 65 -14.71 5.43 -6.48
CA HIS A 65 -15.76 4.69 -5.76
C HIS A 65 -15.28 4.08 -4.44
N VAL A 66 -14.02 4.32 -4.04
CA VAL A 66 -13.50 3.85 -2.75
C VAL A 66 -13.66 4.95 -1.72
N GLU A 67 -14.58 4.77 -0.79
CA GLU A 67 -14.75 5.69 0.34
C GLU A 67 -13.95 5.21 1.55
N ILE A 68 -13.44 6.15 2.35
CA ILE A 68 -12.67 5.85 3.54
C ILE A 68 -13.37 6.47 4.75
N GLU A 69 -13.80 5.62 5.68
CA GLU A 69 -14.39 6.03 6.94
C GLU A 69 -13.40 5.78 8.08
N GLU A 70 -13.20 6.80 8.93
CA GLU A 70 -12.44 6.63 10.17
C GLU A 70 -13.31 5.99 11.27
N THR A 71 -12.74 5.02 11.97
CA THR A 71 -13.38 4.30 13.07
C THR A 71 -12.51 4.39 14.32
N LYS A 72 -13.07 4.02 15.48
CA LYS A 72 -12.33 3.98 16.76
C LYS A 72 -11.06 3.11 16.74
N LYS A 73 -10.93 2.17 15.79
CA LYS A 73 -9.83 1.19 15.73
C LYS A 73 -8.97 1.33 14.46
N GLY A 74 -9.27 2.27 13.59
CA GLY A 74 -8.59 2.45 12.30
C GLY A 74 -9.55 2.93 11.22
N PHE A 75 -9.55 2.29 10.04
CA PHE A 75 -10.31 2.75 8.87
C PHE A 75 -11.12 1.62 8.25
N THR A 76 -12.29 1.95 7.72
CA THR A 76 -13.07 1.09 6.84
C THR A 76 -12.98 1.64 5.43
N LEU A 77 -12.70 0.76 4.46
CA LEU A 77 -12.87 1.07 3.04
C LEU A 77 -14.22 0.54 2.59
N HIS A 78 -15.07 1.44 2.10
CA HIS A 78 -16.33 1.08 1.44
C HIS A 78 -16.07 0.95 -0.05
N ILE A 79 -16.39 -0.21 -0.60
CA ILE A 79 -16.15 -0.53 -2.02
C ILE A 79 -17.34 -1.34 -2.52
N ASP A 80 -17.92 -0.92 -3.65
CA ASP A 80 -19.03 -1.65 -4.25
C ASP A 80 -18.64 -3.11 -4.55
N ASP A 81 -19.52 -4.06 -4.18
CA ASP A 81 -19.27 -5.51 -4.26
C ASP A 81 -18.90 -5.98 -5.68
N ASP A 82 -19.38 -5.29 -6.71
CA ASP A 82 -19.10 -5.58 -8.12
C ASP A 82 -17.69 -5.18 -8.56
N LEU A 83 -17.04 -4.29 -7.82
CA LEU A 83 -15.64 -3.87 -8.02
C LEU A 83 -14.64 -4.73 -7.23
N ILE A 84 -15.13 -5.48 -6.23
CA ILE A 84 -14.32 -6.40 -5.45
C ILE A 84 -14.04 -7.63 -6.33
N GLY A 85 -12.80 -7.72 -6.84
CA GLY A 85 -12.31 -8.93 -7.51
C GLY A 85 -12.35 -10.18 -6.61
N SER A 86 -11.60 -11.23 -6.95
CA SER A 86 -11.59 -12.47 -6.14
C SER A 86 -11.45 -12.22 -4.63
N GLY A 87 -12.50 -12.56 -3.87
CA GLY A 87 -12.59 -12.26 -2.43
C GLY A 87 -11.43 -12.82 -1.61
N ASP A 88 -10.83 -13.94 -2.02
CA ASP A 88 -9.67 -14.53 -1.34
C ASP A 88 -8.39 -13.71 -1.55
N LEU A 89 -8.18 -13.20 -2.77
CA LEU A 89 -7.06 -12.31 -3.05
C LEU A 89 -7.18 -11.03 -2.21
N VAL A 90 -8.38 -10.43 -2.20
CA VAL A 90 -8.68 -9.22 -1.44
C VAL A 90 -8.44 -9.44 0.06
N LYS A 91 -8.97 -10.51 0.65
CA LYS A 91 -8.73 -10.87 2.06
C LYS A 91 -7.25 -10.99 2.39
N ARG A 92 -6.46 -11.64 1.52
CA ARG A 92 -5.00 -11.77 1.70
C ARG A 92 -4.29 -10.41 1.64
N ARG A 93 -4.75 -9.50 0.79
CA ARG A 93 -4.17 -8.15 0.64
C ARG A 93 -4.49 -7.27 1.85
N VAL A 94 -5.73 -7.29 2.33
CA VAL A 94 -6.14 -6.62 3.58
C VAL A 94 -5.35 -7.15 4.77
N ALA A 95 -5.21 -8.47 4.90
CA ALA A 95 -4.41 -9.07 5.96
C ALA A 95 -2.93 -8.64 5.91
N ASN A 96 -2.36 -8.52 4.71
CA ASN A 96 -0.98 -8.04 4.54
C ASN A 96 -0.84 -6.55 4.90
N ALA A 97 -1.80 -5.72 4.50
CA ALA A 97 -1.86 -4.31 4.87
C ALA A 97 -1.94 -4.14 6.40
N ASN A 98 -2.85 -4.86 7.06
CA ASN A 98 -3.02 -4.83 8.52
C ASN A 98 -1.77 -5.22 9.32
N ARG A 99 -0.88 -6.05 8.77
CA ARG A 99 0.41 -6.38 9.42
C ARG A 99 1.47 -5.28 9.29
N SER A 100 1.26 -4.32 8.39
CA SER A 100 2.25 -3.29 8.05
C SER A 100 1.80 -1.90 8.49
N LEU A 101 0.49 -1.68 8.63
CA LEU A 101 -0.10 -0.43 9.05
C LEU A 101 -0.16 -0.32 10.58
N PRO A 102 -0.08 0.89 11.15
CA PRO A 102 -0.25 1.10 12.58
C PRO A 102 -1.73 1.06 13.03
N TYR A 103 -2.66 0.97 12.10
CA TYR A 103 -4.11 0.94 12.31
C TYR A 103 -4.73 -0.27 11.60
N LYS A 104 -5.94 -0.65 12.02
CA LYS A 104 -6.70 -1.72 11.37
C LYS A 104 -7.48 -1.17 10.17
N LEU A 105 -7.46 -1.91 9.09
CA LEU A 105 -8.22 -1.70 7.87
C LEU A 105 -9.27 -2.81 7.75
N THR A 106 -10.52 -2.42 7.55
CA THR A 106 -11.67 -3.30 7.23
C THR A 106 -12.25 -2.95 5.87
N LEU A 107 -12.97 -3.90 5.27
CA LEU A 107 -13.75 -3.70 4.06
C LEU A 107 -15.23 -3.86 4.40
N SER A 108 -16.08 -3.06 3.79
CA SER A 108 -17.54 -3.20 3.81
C SER A 108 -18.15 -2.79 2.48
#